data_AF-A0A351HQF0-F1
#
_entry.id   AF-A0A351HQF0-F1
#
_cell.length_a   1.000
_cell.length_b   1.000
_cell.length_c   1.000
_cell.angle_alpha   90.00
_cell.angle_beta   90.00
_cell.angle_gamma   90.00
#
_symmetry.space_group_name_H-M   'P 1'
#
loop_
_entity.id
_entity.type
_entity.pdbx_description
1 polymer ?
#
loop_
_entity_poly.entity_id
_entity_poly.type
_entity_poly.pdbx_seq_one_letter_code
_entity_poly.pdbx_strand_id
1 'polypeptide(L)'
;MSPFNYFDEYPSAVTVCNEHAQIVYMNQKAAATFEKWGGKALIGQSLYDCHNPKSVAKIKEILATGKPNTYTIEKNGLKKLIHQSPWFHGGKLAGLIEISIELPAEMPHFIRS
;
A
#
# COMPACT_ATOMS: atom_id res chain seq x y z
N MET A 1 -4.16 -16.92 15.98
CA MET A 1 -3.27 -16.05 15.18
C MET A 1 -2.91 -16.81 13.91
N SER A 2 -3.01 -16.18 12.74
CA SER A 2 -2.60 -16.83 11.49
C SER A 2 -1.10 -17.18 11.56
N PRO A 3 -0.66 -18.38 11.14
CA PRO A 3 0.74 -18.83 11.27
C PRO A 3 1.75 -18.06 10.42
N PHE A 4 1.31 -17.07 9.64
CA PHE A 4 2.11 -16.41 8.60
C PHE A 4 1.94 -14.90 8.64
N ASN A 5 2.44 -14.25 9.69
CA ASN A 5 2.43 -12.80 9.81
C ASN A 5 3.75 -12.17 9.30
N TYR A 6 4.14 -12.53 8.07
CA TYR A 6 5.41 -12.12 7.48
C TYR A 6 5.54 -10.60 7.29
N PHE A 7 4.43 -9.89 7.18
CA PHE A 7 4.45 -8.46 6.90
C PHE A 7 4.64 -7.59 8.13
N ASP A 8 4.36 -8.08 9.34
CA ASP A 8 4.35 -7.24 10.53
C ASP A 8 5.68 -6.53 10.77
N GLU A 9 6.80 -7.26 10.63
CA GLU A 9 8.16 -6.73 10.75
C GLU A 9 8.85 -6.50 9.39
N TYR A 10 8.13 -6.66 8.27
CA TYR A 10 8.69 -6.42 6.94
C TYR A 10 9.12 -4.95 6.82
N PRO A 11 10.35 -4.66 6.33
CA PRO A 11 10.93 -3.31 6.41
C PRO A 11 10.28 -2.27 5.48
N SER A 12 9.47 -2.70 4.51
CA SER A 12 8.69 -1.77 3.67
C SER A 12 7.29 -1.60 4.24
N ALA A 13 6.71 -0.41 4.06
CA ALA A 13 5.37 -0.14 4.53
C ALA A 13 4.35 -0.94 3.70
N VAL A 14 3.47 -1.67 4.38
CA VAL A 14 2.37 -2.42 3.78
C VAL A 14 1.06 -1.97 4.41
N THR A 15 0.13 -1.54 3.56
CA THR A 15 -1.25 -1.18 3.94
C THR A 15 -2.21 -1.99 3.09
N VAL A 16 -3.23 -2.57 3.70
CA VAL A 16 -4.29 -3.31 2.99
C VAL A 16 -5.63 -2.67 3.29
N CYS A 17 -6.44 -2.47 2.27
CA CYS A 17 -7.84 -2.10 2.42
C CYS A 17 -8.76 -3.16 1.79
N ASN A 18 -10.02 -3.13 2.22
CA ASN A 18 -11.08 -3.96 1.66
C ASN A 18 -11.64 -3.36 0.35
N GLU A 19 -12.65 -4.00 -0.24
CA GLU A 19 -13.34 -3.58 -1.46
C GLU A 19 -14.04 -2.21 -1.35
N HIS A 20 -14.32 -1.76 -0.11
CA HIS A 20 -14.86 -0.45 0.20
C HIS A 20 -13.79 0.59 0.51
N ALA A 21 -12.53 0.27 0.24
CA ALA A 21 -11.35 1.09 0.53
C ALA A 21 -11.16 1.41 2.03
N GLN A 22 -11.73 0.62 2.94
CA GLN A 22 -11.46 0.75 4.38
C GLN A 22 -10.18 0.01 4.74
N ILE A 23 -9.29 0.64 5.50
CA ILE A 23 -8.02 0.04 5.93
C ILE A 23 -8.32 -1.12 6.88
N VAL A 24 -7.87 -2.32 6.53
CA VAL A 24 -8.04 -3.54 7.35
C VAL A 24 -6.73 -4.01 7.97
N TYR A 25 -5.59 -3.58 7.43
CA TYR A 25 -4.28 -3.93 7.93
C TYR A 25 -3.25 -2.85 7.60
N MET A 26 -2.31 -2.66 8.53
CA MET A 26 -1.08 -1.88 8.35
C MET A 26 0.03 -2.62 9.07
N ASN A 27 1.21 -2.79 8.49
CA ASN A 27 2.34 -3.34 9.24
C ASN A 27 3.01 -2.30 10.17
N GLN A 28 4.05 -2.69 10.92
CA GLN A 28 4.74 -1.78 11.84
C GLN A 28 5.37 -0.59 11.10
N LYS A 29 6.04 -0.83 9.96
CA LYS A 29 6.63 0.25 9.15
C LYS A 29 5.57 1.23 8.62
N ALA A 30 4.43 0.74 8.14
CA ALA A 30 3.32 1.60 7.70
C ALA A 30 2.77 2.43 8.86
N ALA A 31 2.48 1.79 10.00
CA ALA A 31 1.99 2.48 11.18
C ALA A 31 2.96 3.58 11.66
N ALA A 32 4.27 3.30 11.70
CA ALA A 32 5.29 4.29 12.04
C ALA A 32 5.37 5.43 11.01
N THR A 33 5.29 5.10 9.72
CA THR A 33 5.27 6.10 8.64
C THR A 33 4.11 7.08 8.79
N PHE A 34 2.98 6.60 9.30
CA PHE A 34 1.76 7.38 9.49
C PHE A 34 1.48 7.76 10.96
N GLU A 35 2.46 7.68 11.86
CA GLU A 35 2.28 7.92 13.30
C GLU A 35 1.69 9.30 13.59
N LYS A 36 2.12 10.33 12.85
CA LYS A 36 1.60 11.70 12.95
C LYS A 36 0.11 11.84 12.62
N TRP A 37 -0.46 10.85 11.93
CA TRP A 37 -1.89 10.80 11.57
C TRP A 37 -2.62 9.68 12.35
N GLY A 38 -2.01 9.11 13.38
CA GLY A 38 -2.62 8.10 14.26
C GLY A 38 -2.09 6.68 14.08
N GLY A 39 -1.21 6.41 13.11
CA GLY A 39 -0.59 5.10 12.91
C GLY A 39 -1.62 3.97 12.79
N LYS A 40 -1.56 2.97 13.68
CA LYS A 40 -2.54 1.85 13.71
C LYS A 40 -3.98 2.30 13.94
N ALA A 41 -4.24 3.47 14.51
CA ALA A 41 -5.59 4.01 14.67
C ALA A 41 -6.28 4.35 13.34
N LEU A 42 -5.55 4.34 12.22
CA LEU A 42 -6.10 4.48 10.88
C LEU A 42 -6.82 3.21 10.40
N ILE A 43 -6.61 2.05 11.04
CA ILE A 43 -7.36 0.83 10.72
C ILE A 43 -8.86 1.09 10.98
N GLY A 44 -9.70 0.78 9.99
CA GLY A 44 -11.13 1.07 9.96
C GLY A 44 -11.50 2.34 9.19
N GLN A 45 -10.55 3.26 8.98
CA GLN A 45 -10.79 4.49 8.21
C GLN A 45 -10.81 4.22 6.71
N SER A 46 -11.54 5.05 5.97
CA SER A 46 -11.57 4.99 4.50
C SER A 46 -10.34 5.66 3.91
N LEU A 47 -9.70 5.01 2.94
CA LEU A 47 -8.64 5.63 2.16
C LEU A 47 -9.13 6.88 1.43
N TYR A 48 -10.43 7.02 1.16
CA TYR A 48 -10.96 8.20 0.49
C TYR A 48 -10.85 9.47 1.33
N ASP A 49 -10.89 9.35 2.65
CA ASP A 49 -10.80 10.49 3.57
C ASP A 49 -9.36 10.93 3.80
N CYS A 50 -8.39 10.05 3.50
CA CYS A 50 -6.96 10.29 3.69
C CYS A 50 -6.24 10.82 2.44
N HIS A 51 -6.93 10.93 1.30
CA HIS A 51 -6.31 11.16 0.00
C HIS A 51 -6.88 12.36 -0.74
N ASN A 52 -6.02 13.00 -1.53
CA ASN A 52 -6.46 14.02 -2.47
C ASN A 52 -7.33 13.42 -3.59
N PRO A 53 -8.11 14.23 -4.33
CA PRO A 53 -9.03 13.72 -5.35
C PRO A 53 -8.39 12.85 -6.44
N LYS A 54 -7.15 13.15 -6.84
CA LYS A 54 -6.42 12.38 -7.85
C LYS A 54 -6.07 10.98 -7.35
N SER A 55 -5.60 10.88 -6.11
CA SER A 55 -5.32 9.60 -5.46
C SER A 55 -6.59 8.78 -5.25
N VAL A 56 -7.69 9.43 -4.84
CA VAL A 56 -9.01 8.78 -4.72
C VAL A 56 -9.47 8.20 -6.05
N ALA A 57 -9.35 8.96 -7.15
CA ALA A 57 -9.71 8.49 -8.48
C ALA A 57 -8.89 7.25 -8.88
N LYS A 58 -7.59 7.23 -8.57
CA LYS A 58 -6.73 6.08 -8.86
C LYS A 58 -7.11 4.84 -8.03
N ILE A 59 -7.42 5.00 -6.74
CA ILE A 59 -7.89 3.88 -5.89
C ILE A 59 -9.17 3.29 -6.48
N LYS A 60 -10.13 4.13 -6.88
CA LYS A 60 -11.37 3.69 -7.53
C LYS A 60 -11.10 2.95 -8.84
N GLU A 61 -10.19 3.45 -9.66
CA GLU A 61 -9.80 2.80 -10.92
C GLU A 61 -9.19 1.40 -10.69
N ILE A 62 -8.31 1.25 -9.70
CA ILE A 62 -7.70 -0.05 -9.37
C ILE A 62 -8.78 -1.03 -8.92
N LEU A 63 -9.67 -0.62 -8.02
CA LEU A 63 -10.77 -1.46 -7.55
C LEU A 63 -11.77 -1.79 -8.68
N ALA A 64 -12.04 -0.86 -9.60
CA ALA A 64 -12.97 -1.10 -10.71
C ALA A 64 -12.37 -2.02 -11.79
N THR A 65 -11.08 -1.90 -12.06
CA THR A 65 -10.43 -2.58 -13.21
C THR A 65 -9.64 -3.82 -12.83
N GLY A 66 -9.30 -3.98 -11.55
CA GLY A 66 -8.39 -5.04 -11.11
C GLY A 66 -6.98 -4.90 -11.68
N LYS A 67 -6.57 -3.68 -12.10
CA LYS A 67 -5.23 -3.43 -12.65
C LYS A 67 -4.34 -2.76 -11.60
N PRO A 68 -3.08 -3.19 -11.45
CA PRO A 68 -2.15 -2.57 -10.52
C PRO A 68 -1.69 -1.19 -11.02
N ASN A 69 -1.21 -0.38 -10.09
CA ASN A 69 -0.60 0.92 -10.33
C ASN A 69 0.78 0.95 -9.65
N THR A 70 1.84 1.18 -10.42
CA THR A 70 3.23 1.18 -9.91
C THR A 70 3.94 2.43 -10.37
N TYR A 71 4.54 3.16 -9.43
CA TYR A 71 5.21 4.42 -9.72
C TYR A 71 6.26 4.72 -8.64
N THR A 72 7.12 5.71 -8.90
CA THR A 72 8.04 6.21 -7.88
C THR A 72 7.63 7.61 -7.43
N ILE A 73 7.96 7.94 -6.18
CA ILE A 73 7.83 9.28 -5.61
C ILE A 73 9.13 9.67 -4.92
N GLU A 74 9.32 10.96 -4.70
CA GLU A 74 10.31 11.48 -3.77
C GLU A 74 9.60 12.14 -2.59
N LYS A 75 9.98 11.77 -1.37
CA LYS A 75 9.42 12.36 -0.14
C LYS A 75 10.51 12.46 0.91
N ASN A 76 10.75 13.68 1.41
CA ASN A 76 11.81 13.98 2.37
C ASN A 76 13.20 13.50 1.91
N GLY A 77 13.51 13.69 0.62
CA GLY A 77 14.79 13.27 0.02
C GLY A 77 14.94 11.76 -0.19
N LEU A 78 13.92 10.94 0.13
CA LEU A 78 13.93 9.51 -0.12
C LEU A 78 13.10 9.19 -1.37
N LYS A 79 13.71 8.48 -2.32
CA LYS A 79 13.00 7.87 -3.45
C LYS A 79 12.27 6.63 -2.96
N LYS A 80 10.98 6.51 -3.29
CA LYS A 80 10.15 5.36 -2.92
C LYS A 80 9.49 4.76 -4.15
N LEU A 81 9.45 3.43 -4.22
CA LEU A 81 8.57 2.70 -5.12
C LEU A 81 7.24 2.49 -4.41
N ILE A 82 6.15 2.92 -5.04
CA ILE A 82 4.78 2.66 -4.59
C ILE A 82 4.19 1.65 -5.55
N HIS A 83 3.78 0.50 -5.03
CA HIS A 83 3.07 -0.54 -5.76
C HIS A 83 1.71 -0.77 -5.13
N GLN A 84 0.67 -0.43 -5.87
CA GLN A 84 -0.72 -0.64 -5.49
C GLN A 84 -1.27 -1.76 -6.36
N SER A 85 -1.66 -2.88 -5.75
CA SER A 85 -2.24 -4.02 -6.46
C SER A 85 -3.55 -4.47 -5.84
N PRO A 86 -4.55 -4.86 -6.66
CA PRO A 86 -5.73 -5.51 -6.13
C PRO A 86 -5.36 -6.86 -5.50
N TRP A 87 -6.04 -7.21 -4.41
CA TRP A 87 -5.99 -8.57 -3.88
C TRP A 87 -7.35 -9.25 -4.01
N PHE A 88 -7.30 -10.57 -4.14
CA PHE A 88 -8.46 -11.39 -4.42
C PHE A 88 -8.61 -12.48 -3.36
N HIS A 89 -9.85 -12.78 -2.99
CA HIS A 89 -10.21 -13.90 -2.14
C HIS A 89 -11.25 -14.76 -2.85
N GLY A 90 -10.93 -16.02 -3.12
CA GLY A 90 -11.81 -16.92 -3.88
C GLY A 90 -12.14 -16.41 -5.29
N GLY A 91 -11.18 -15.77 -5.97
CA GLY A 91 -11.35 -15.20 -7.31
C GLY A 91 -12.17 -13.90 -7.35
N LYS A 92 -12.65 -13.41 -6.22
CA LYS A 92 -13.35 -12.12 -6.11
C LYS A 92 -12.40 -11.05 -5.62
N LEU A 93 -12.48 -9.86 -6.20
CA LEU A 93 -11.76 -8.70 -5.70
C LEU A 93 -12.16 -8.47 -4.24
N ALA A 94 -11.17 -8.39 -3.36
CA ALA A 94 -11.36 -8.21 -1.93
C ALA A 94 -10.75 -6.90 -1.44
N GLY A 95 -10.05 -6.15 -2.30
CA GLY A 95 -9.58 -4.80 -2.03
C GLY A 95 -8.26 -4.50 -2.69
N LEU A 96 -7.45 -3.65 -2.05
CA LEU A 96 -6.17 -3.17 -2.56
C LEU A 96 -5.07 -3.34 -1.49
N ILE A 97 -3.89 -3.77 -1.93
CA ILE A 97 -2.65 -3.75 -1.15
C ILE A 97 -1.79 -2.62 -1.70
N GLU A 98 -1.28 -1.77 -0.82
CA GLU A 98 -0.21 -0.82 -1.14
C GLU A 98 1.08 -1.25 -0.44
N ILE A 99 2.17 -1.31 -1.20
CA ILE A 99 3.52 -1.49 -0.71
C ILE A 99 4.34 -0.25 -1.07
N SER A 100 4.98 0.35 -0.08
CA SER A 100 5.89 1.48 -0.24
C SER A 100 7.30 1.07 0.19
N ILE A 101 8.19 0.92 -0.81
CA ILE A 101 9.59 0.52 -0.64
C ILE A 101 10.48 1.75 -0.74
N GLU A 102 11.32 1.99 0.25
CA GLU A 102 12.40 2.99 0.15
C GLU A 102 13.50 2.44 -0.75
N LEU A 103 13.79 3.14 -1.84
CA LEU A 103 14.80 2.74 -2.80
C LEU A 103 16.15 3.40 -2.47
N PRO A 104 17.27 2.71 -2.69
CA PRO A 104 18.57 3.37 -2.70
C PRO A 104 18.65 4.37 -3.84
N ALA A 105 19.54 5.37 -3.72
CA ALA A 105 19.75 6.39 -4.75
C ALA A 105 20.14 5.77 -6.09
N GLU A 106 21.02 4.77 -6.06
CA GLU A 106 21.38 3.94 -7.19
C GLU A 106 20.95 2.49 -6.94
N MET A 107 20.32 1.86 -7.93
CA MET A 107 19.90 0.46 -7.86
C MET A 107 20.36 -0.30 -9.10
N PRO A 108 20.89 -1.52 -8.95
CA PRO A 108 21.25 -2.33 -10.10
C PRO A 108 19.99 -2.77 -10.86
N HIS A 109 20.07 -2.75 -12.19
CA HIS A 109 19.04 -3.31 -13.07
C HIS A 109 19.62 -4.49 -13.82
N PHE A 110 18.98 -5.66 -13.70
CA PHE A 110 19.39 -6.87 -14.38
C PHE A 110 18.26 -7.33 -15.32
N ILE A 111 18.58 -7.54 -16.59
CA ILE A 111 17.68 -8.17 -17.56
C ILE A 111 17.91 -9.69 -17.50
N ARG A 112 16.86 -10.47 -17.22
CA ARG A 112 16.90 -11.95 -17.15
C ARG A 112 15.76 -12.51 -18.00
N SER A 113 16.02 -13.60 -18.72
CA SER A 113 15.06 -14.36 -19.54
C SER A 113 14.48 -15.55 -18.79
#